data_AF-A0A1E1WBA6-F1
#
_entry.id   AF-A0A1E1WBA6-F1
#
_cell.length_a   1.000
_cell.length_b   1.000
_cell.length_c   1.000
_cell.angle_alpha   90.00
_cell.angle_beta   90.00
_cell.angle_gamma   90.00
#
_symmetry.space_group_name_H-M   'P 1'
#
loop_
_entity.id
_entity.type
_entity.pdbx_description
1 polymer ?
#
loop_
_entity_poly.entity_id
_entity_poly.type
_entity_poly.pdbx_seq_one_letter_code
_entity_poly.pdbx_strand_id
1 'polypeptide(L)'
;AVLVCVVLRLLGRLDPAGPCFRNLPPTERFHRDAAERTDALHTNIDGFGIADAVAHVDFYANGGEFQPAMVGDFILPCFLLCSHVRAAYYWILAYKNPDKFLA
;
A
#
# COMPACT_ATOMS: atom_id res chain seq x y z
N ALA A 1 6.27 25.68 19.87
CA ALA A 1 5.29 26.08 18.84
C ALA A 1 4.93 24.84 18.04
N VAL A 2 3.77 24.26 18.38
CA VAL A 2 2.85 23.48 17.54
C VAL A 2 3.45 23.01 16.20
N LEU A 3 4.07 21.81 16.20
CA LEU A 3 4.32 21.02 14.99
C LEU A 3 3.01 20.29 14.59
N VAL A 4 1.90 21.02 14.60
CA VAL A 4 0.61 20.64 14.02
C VAL A 4 0.45 21.58 12.83
N CYS A 5 -0.05 21.11 11.70
CA CYS A 5 -0.34 21.89 10.48
C CYS A 5 0.77 22.06 9.43
N VAL A 6 1.51 20.99 9.13
CA VAL A 6 1.41 20.52 7.73
C VAL A 6 0.56 19.26 7.81
N VAL A 7 -0.75 19.43 7.89
CA VAL A 7 -1.65 18.32 7.55
C VAL A 7 -1.28 18.01 6.11
N LEU A 8 -0.59 16.90 5.87
CA LEU A 8 -0.32 16.42 4.52
C LEU A 8 -1.70 16.30 3.87
N ARG A 9 -2.01 17.12 2.87
CA ARG A 9 -3.33 17.12 2.20
C ARG A 9 -3.67 15.75 1.62
N LEU A 10 -2.64 15.00 1.25
CA LEU A 10 -2.71 13.62 0.79
C LEU A 10 -1.53 12.85 1.39
N LEU A 11 -1.82 11.77 2.12
CA LEU A 11 -0.81 10.87 2.67
C LEU A 11 -0.98 9.48 2.05
N GLY A 12 -0.08 9.15 1.12
CA GLY A 12 0.01 7.83 0.51
C GLY A 12 0.84 6.86 1.37
N ARG A 13 0.40 5.60 1.46
CA ARG A 13 1.22 4.50 1.98
C ARG A 13 1.30 3.34 0.98
N LEU A 14 2.47 2.74 0.94
CA LEU A 14 2.81 1.65 0.05
C LEU A 14 3.00 0.40 0.90
N ASP A 15 2.08 -0.54 0.72
CA ASP A 15 1.94 -1.81 1.43
C ASP A 15 2.21 -1.68 2.94
N PRO A 16 1.33 -0.95 3.68
CA PRO A 16 1.57 -0.64 5.10
C PRO A 16 1.86 -1.93 5.89
N ALA A 17 2.89 -1.92 6.73
CA ALA A 17 3.33 -3.13 7.43
C ALA A 17 2.23 -3.70 8.35
N GLY A 18 1.97 -5.00 8.23
CA GLY A 18 1.13 -5.78 9.13
C GLY A 18 1.84 -6.21 10.42
N PRO A 19 3.08 -6.76 10.37
CA PRO A 19 3.81 -7.12 11.58
C PRO A 19 3.92 -5.96 12.56
N CYS A 20 3.67 -6.22 13.84
CA CYS A 20 3.61 -5.23 14.92
C CYS A 20 2.46 -4.21 14.87
N PHE A 21 1.75 -4.03 13.74
CA PHE A 21 0.70 -3.01 13.62
C PHE A 21 -0.72 -3.57 13.48
N ARG A 22 -0.92 -4.77 12.92
CA ARG A 22 -2.26 -5.28 12.57
C ARG A 22 -3.24 -5.37 13.76
N ASN A 23 -2.71 -5.63 14.95
CA ASN A 23 -3.52 -5.74 16.17
C ASN A 23 -3.52 -4.46 17.03
N LEU A 24 -2.87 -3.39 16.57
CA LEU A 24 -2.86 -2.12 17.28
C LEU A 24 -4.15 -1.33 17.00
N PRO A 25 -4.61 -0.50 17.96
CA PRO A 25 -5.68 0.42 17.70
C PRO A 25 -5.32 1.38 16.55
N PRO A 26 -6.30 1.86 15.76
CA PRO A 26 -6.03 2.75 14.62
C PRO A 26 -5.11 3.93 14.94
N THR A 27 -5.23 4.50 16.14
CA THR A 27 -4.41 5.62 16.62
C THR A 27 -2.92 5.32 16.75
N GLU A 28 -2.52 4.04 16.80
CA GLU A 28 -1.13 3.59 16.96
C GLU A 28 -0.56 2.97 15.66
N ARG A 29 -1.30 3.04 14.57
CA ARG A 29 -0.87 2.57 13.25
C ARG A 29 -1.25 3.58 12.16
N PHE A 30 -0.92 3.25 10.92
CA PHE A 30 -1.49 4.01 9.81
C PHE A 30 -3.02 3.84 9.81
N HIS A 31 -3.72 4.96 9.73
CA HIS A 31 -5.17 5.04 9.81
C HIS A 31 -5.69 6.21 8.98
N ARG A 32 -6.98 6.15 8.66
CA ARG A 32 -7.65 7.09 7.76
C ARG A 32 -7.51 8.55 8.20
N ASP A 33 -7.63 8.82 9.50
CA ASP A 33 -7.64 10.17 10.07
C ASP A 33 -6.24 10.80 10.24
N ALA A 34 -5.17 10.12 9.77
CA ALA A 34 -3.81 10.65 9.84
C ALA A 34 -3.56 11.87 8.92
N ALA A 35 -4.48 12.16 7.99
CA ALA A 35 -4.44 13.29 7.07
C ALA A 35 -5.86 13.60 6.53
N GLU A 36 -6.03 14.74 5.85
CA GLU A 36 -7.30 15.14 5.20
C GLU A 36 -7.76 14.09 4.17
N ARG A 37 -6.80 13.51 3.44
CA ARG A 37 -7.00 12.36 2.57
C ARG A 37 -5.85 11.38 2.73
N THR A 38 -6.18 10.10 2.79
CA THR A 38 -5.20 9.01 2.92
C THR A 38 -5.53 7.96 1.88
N ASP A 39 -4.50 7.51 1.18
CA ASP A 39 -4.61 6.43 0.20
C ASP A 39 -3.59 5.34 0.58
N ALA A 40 -3.96 4.06 0.44
CA ALA A 40 -3.06 2.92 0.65
C ALA A 40 -3.06 2.02 -0.58
N LEU A 41 -1.88 1.55 -0.97
CA LEU A 41 -1.72 0.53 -2.00
C LEU A 41 -1.23 -0.77 -1.35
N HIS A 42 -2.05 -1.81 -1.43
CA HIS A 42 -1.78 -3.14 -0.87
C HIS A 42 -1.33 -4.10 -1.96
N THR A 43 -0.21 -4.75 -1.72
CA THR A 43 0.40 -5.72 -2.65
C THR A 43 0.86 -7.01 -1.98
N ASN A 44 0.94 -7.08 -0.64
CA ASN A 44 1.29 -8.31 0.09
C ASN A 44 0.56 -8.48 1.44
N ILE A 45 -0.78 -8.42 1.44
CA ILE A 45 -1.61 -8.45 2.66
C ILE A 45 -1.52 -9.75 3.48
N ASP A 46 -1.12 -10.85 2.85
CA ASP A 46 -0.95 -12.17 3.45
C ASP A 46 0.46 -12.40 4.02
N GLY A 47 1.40 -11.51 3.71
CA GLY A 47 2.78 -11.53 4.18
C GLY A 47 3.08 -10.34 5.07
N PHE A 48 3.87 -9.39 4.56
CA PHE A 48 4.33 -8.22 5.31
C PHE A 48 3.34 -7.06 5.35
N GLY A 49 2.40 -6.97 4.41
CA GLY A 49 1.38 -5.91 4.35
C GLY A 49 0.20 -6.17 5.31
N ILE A 50 -0.45 -5.13 5.80
CA ILE A 50 -1.69 -5.24 6.60
C ILE A 50 -2.89 -5.46 5.67
N ALA A 51 -3.76 -6.42 5.98
CA ALA A 51 -4.93 -6.70 5.14
C ALA A 51 -6.09 -5.70 5.35
N ASP A 52 -6.19 -5.16 6.55
CA ASP A 52 -7.24 -4.22 6.92
C ASP A 52 -7.23 -2.98 6.01
N ALA A 53 -8.42 -2.47 5.71
CA ALA A 53 -8.55 -1.14 5.15
C ALA A 53 -8.10 -0.11 6.19
N VAL A 54 -7.10 0.68 5.86
CA VAL A 54 -6.42 1.59 6.79
C VAL A 54 -6.44 3.03 6.31
N ALA A 55 -6.98 3.32 5.14
CA ALA A 55 -7.00 4.63 4.52
C ALA A 55 -8.43 5.09 4.22
N HIS A 56 -8.58 6.28 3.62
CA HIS A 56 -9.85 6.67 3.00
C HIS A 56 -10.11 5.87 1.73
N VAL A 57 -9.04 5.56 0.98
CA VAL A 57 -9.09 4.71 -0.21
C VAL A 57 -7.97 3.67 -0.13
N ASP A 58 -8.34 2.39 -0.16
CA ASP A 58 -7.41 1.27 -0.15
C ASP A 58 -7.47 0.55 -1.51
N PHE A 59 -6.36 0.55 -2.25
CA PHE A 59 -6.18 -0.12 -3.53
C PHE A 59 -5.53 -1.48 -3.31
N TYR A 60 -6.14 -2.55 -3.82
CA TYR A 60 -5.60 -3.91 -3.71
C TYR A 60 -5.16 -4.40 -5.09
N ALA A 61 -3.90 -4.12 -5.45
CA ALA A 61 -3.41 -4.43 -6.79
C ALA A 61 -3.33 -5.95 -7.00
N ASN A 62 -3.97 -6.43 -8.07
CA ASN A 62 -4.10 -7.85 -8.39
C ASN A 62 -4.69 -8.68 -7.23
N GLY A 63 -5.59 -8.09 -6.43
CA GLY A 63 -6.17 -8.73 -5.25
C GLY A 63 -5.39 -8.48 -3.95
N GLY A 64 -4.18 -7.91 -4.02
CA GLY A 64 -3.43 -7.44 -2.85
C GLY A 64 -2.58 -8.48 -2.12
N GLU A 65 -2.66 -9.77 -2.47
CA GLU A 65 -1.89 -10.85 -1.83
C GLU A 65 -0.55 -11.09 -2.54
N PHE A 66 -0.61 -11.42 -3.84
CA PHE A 66 0.56 -11.75 -4.64
C PHE A 66 0.63 -10.92 -5.91
N GLN A 67 1.84 -10.54 -6.28
CA GLN A 67 2.13 -9.79 -7.50
C GLN A 67 2.76 -10.69 -8.56
N PRO A 68 2.37 -10.54 -9.83
CA PRO A 68 2.82 -11.42 -10.91
C PRO A 68 4.26 -11.11 -11.31
N ALA A 69 5.19 -12.05 -11.18
CA ALA A 69 6.56 -11.95 -11.72
C ALA A 69 6.76 -12.89 -12.91
N MET A 70 7.61 -12.49 -13.85
CA MET A 70 8.05 -13.37 -14.92
C MET A 70 9.30 -14.13 -14.49
N VAL A 71 9.29 -15.45 -14.68
CA VAL A 71 10.43 -16.35 -14.48
C VAL A 71 10.60 -17.17 -15.75
N GLY A 72 11.52 -16.73 -16.63
CA GLY A 72 11.52 -17.19 -18.02
C GLY A 72 10.20 -16.79 -18.70
N ASP A 73 9.57 -17.75 -19.38
CA ASP A 73 8.30 -17.53 -20.10
C ASP A 73 7.05 -17.74 -19.21
N PHE A 74 7.22 -18.03 -17.92
CA PHE A 74 6.13 -18.30 -17.01
C PHE A 74 5.81 -17.08 -16.14
N ILE A 75 4.52 -16.77 -15.99
CA ILE A 75 4.03 -15.82 -14.99
C ILE A 75 3.76 -16.60 -13.71
N LEU A 76 4.52 -16.28 -12.66
CA LEU A 76 4.41 -16.91 -11.35
C LEU A 76 4.13 -15.84 -10.27
N PRO A 77 3.41 -16.19 -9.19
CA PRO A 77 3.27 -15.29 -8.05
C PRO A 77 4.64 -15.06 -7.42
N CYS A 78 4.95 -13.80 -7.12
CA CYS A 78 6.19 -13.46 -6.44
C CYS A 78 5.96 -13.34 -4.94
N PHE A 79 6.71 -14.08 -4.14
CA PHE A 79 6.37 -14.27 -2.73
C PHE A 79 6.97 -13.18 -1.81
N LEU A 80 6.28 -12.95 -0.69
CA LEU A 80 6.77 -12.23 0.48
C LEU A 80 7.37 -10.84 0.14
N LEU A 81 8.69 -10.71 0.20
CA LEU A 81 9.39 -9.44 -0.03
C LEU A 81 9.17 -8.90 -1.44
N CYS A 82 9.10 -9.75 -2.46
CA CYS A 82 8.90 -9.27 -3.83
C CYS A 82 7.53 -8.59 -4.00
N SER A 83 6.48 -9.21 -3.47
CA SER A 83 5.14 -8.63 -3.51
C SER A 83 5.04 -7.39 -2.62
N HIS A 84 5.77 -7.35 -1.50
CA HIS A 84 5.82 -6.19 -0.62
C HIS A 84 6.43 -4.96 -1.33
N VAL A 85 7.58 -5.12 -1.99
CA VAL A 85 8.26 -3.99 -2.67
C VAL A 85 7.56 -3.54 -3.95
N ARG A 86 6.67 -4.36 -4.52
CA ARG A 86 5.90 -4.05 -5.74
C ARG A 86 5.03 -2.81 -5.61
N ALA A 87 4.52 -2.49 -4.41
CA ALA A 87 3.77 -1.26 -4.19
C ALA A 87 4.57 -0.02 -4.62
N ALA A 88 5.87 0.04 -4.32
CA ALA A 88 6.73 1.15 -4.74
C ALA A 88 6.90 1.22 -6.27
N TYR A 89 7.06 0.07 -6.93
CA TYR A 89 7.17 0.02 -8.39
C TYR A 89 5.87 0.49 -9.06
N TYR A 90 4.71 0.01 -8.61
CA TYR A 90 3.42 0.42 -9.16
C TYR A 90 3.13 1.89 -8.92
N TRP A 91 3.45 2.42 -7.75
CA TRP A 91 3.30 3.85 -7.48
C TRP A 91 4.10 4.71 -8.46
N ILE A 92 5.36 4.35 -8.71
CA ILE A 92 6.21 5.05 -9.68
C ILE A 92 5.66 4.89 -11.11
N LEU A 93 5.16 3.70 -11.48
CA LEU A 93 4.59 3.47 -12.80
C LEU A 93 3.28 4.23 -13.02
N ALA A 94 2.41 4.29 -12.02
CA ALA A 94 1.16 5.06 -12.05
C ALA A 94 1.45 6.56 -12.18
N TYR A 95 2.41 7.07 -11.41
CA TYR A 95 2.85 8.46 -11.55
C TYR A 95 3.36 8.79 -12.96
N LYS A 96 4.09 7.86 -13.58
CA LYS A 96 4.62 8.02 -14.95
C LYS A 96 3.60 7.76 -16.05
N ASN A 97 2.50 7.05 -15.77
CA ASN A 97 1.49 6.64 -16.73
C ASN A 97 0.08 6.88 -16.14
N PRO A 98 -0.35 8.14 -16.00
CA PRO A 98 -1.57 8.50 -15.27
C PRO A 98 -2.86 7.92 -15.87
N ASP A 99 -2.81 7.51 -17.14
CA ASP A 99 -3.91 6.95 -17.93
C ASP A 99 -4.00 5.42 -17.87
N LYS A 100 -3.02 4.73 -17.27
CA LYS A 100 -2.91 3.26 -17.32
C LYS A 100 -3.31 2.54 -16.04
N PHE A 101 -3.46 3.25 -14.94
CA PHE A 101 -3.77 2.68 -13.62
C PHE A 101 -5.14 3.21 -13.15
N LEU A 102 -6.18 2.65 -13.76
CA LEU A 102 -7.57 2.90 -13.37
C LEU A 102 -7.97 1.87 -12.31
N ALA A 103 -8.55 2.35 -11.22
CA ALA A 103 -8.98 1.55 -10.08
C ALA A 103 -10.49 1.65 -9.89
#